data_AF-A0A8T5L3F2-F1
#
_entry.id   AF-A0A8T5L3F2-F1
#
_cell.length_a   1.000
_cell.length_b   1.000
_cell.length_c   1.000
_cell.angle_alpha   90.00
_cell.angle_beta   90.00
_cell.angle_gamma   90.00
#
_symmetry.space_group_name_H-M   'P 1'
#
loop_
_entity.id
_entity.type
_entity.pdbx_description
1 polymer ?
#
loop_
_entity_poly.entity_id
_entity_poly.type
_entity_poly.pdbx_seq_one_letter_code
_entity_poly.pdbx_strand_id
1 'polypeptide(L)'
;MESQVFDAEKFAKIYNLMNGTPFDAERDNARGKAEALASAAGLTFEEAVQVACGVECKDMNVSAATHNPFEGFADWMEAQEPGYKARAAEEYRRKQEADMKERSELIDRYGSVEAVFEPCEKEVLLKESCKHLANIDEEYGYVSNLDGWDIASKYEDLPESVRSAVSHAYKVPSSVEGCWDELLYWSRKYHERTLFERDYEHELEVIARTIVLDDLILTLPANCPEDVFARLARFEDLL
;
A
#
# COMPACT_ATOMS: atom_id res chain seq x y z
N MET A 1 3.24 39.05 -17.91
CA MET A 1 3.84 38.06 -17.00
C MET A 1 5.33 38.33 -17.01
N GLU A 2 5.88 38.80 -15.91
CA GLU A 2 7.33 39.00 -15.78
C GLU A 2 7.98 37.61 -15.77
N SER A 3 8.89 37.37 -16.71
CA SER A 3 9.67 36.12 -16.73
C SER A 3 10.52 36.06 -15.46
N GLN A 4 10.37 35.01 -14.66
CA GLN A 4 11.21 34.82 -13.49
C GLN A 4 12.63 34.46 -13.95
N VAL A 5 13.63 35.12 -13.35
CA VAL A 5 15.04 34.81 -13.61
C VAL A 5 15.33 33.37 -13.18
N PHE A 6 15.89 32.58 -14.09
CA PHE A 6 16.25 31.18 -13.84
C PHE A 6 17.28 31.06 -12.71
N ASP A 7 16.92 30.37 -11.63
CA ASP A 7 17.82 30.08 -10.51
C ASP A 7 18.51 28.73 -10.72
N ALA A 8 19.69 28.77 -11.34
CA ALA A 8 20.47 27.60 -11.71
C ALA A 8 20.96 26.78 -10.51
N GLU A 9 21.26 27.42 -9.37
CA GLU A 9 21.71 26.71 -8.16
C GLU A 9 20.57 25.92 -7.53
N LYS A 10 19.37 26.51 -7.48
CA LYS A 10 18.17 25.85 -6.99
C LYS A 10 17.77 24.69 -7.90
N PHE A 11 17.84 24.88 -9.22
CA PHE A 11 17.59 23.82 -10.19
C PHE A 11 18.59 22.65 -10.00
N ALA A 12 19.89 22.94 -9.89
CA ALA A 12 20.91 21.91 -9.69
C ALA A 12 20.72 21.09 -8.41
N LYS A 13 20.28 21.72 -7.31
CA LYS A 13 19.95 21.01 -6.05
C LYS A 13 18.78 20.06 -6.22
N ILE A 14 17.71 20.49 -6.89
CA ILE A 14 16.53 19.65 -7.16
C ILE A 14 16.92 18.51 -8.11
N TYR A 15 17.72 18.79 -9.12
CA TYR A 15 18.22 17.79 -10.07
C TYR A 15 19.10 16.72 -9.39
N ASN A 16 19.97 17.12 -8.46
CA ASN A 16 20.75 16.17 -7.66
C ASN A 16 19.87 15.34 -6.71
N LEU A 17 18.83 15.93 -6.12
CA LEU A 17 17.87 15.21 -5.29
C LEU A 17 17.09 14.16 -6.09
N MET A 18 16.62 14.54 -7.28
CA MET A 18 15.93 13.65 -8.21
C MET A 18 16.78 12.42 -8.58
N ASN A 19 18.08 12.62 -8.82
CA ASN A 19 19.00 11.54 -9.20
C ASN A 19 19.58 10.76 -8.02
N GLY A 20 19.51 11.31 -6.80
CA GLY A 20 20.11 10.73 -5.60
C GLY A 20 19.16 9.88 -4.75
N THR A 21 17.83 10.00 -4.92
CA THR A 21 16.86 9.27 -4.12
C THR A 21 16.53 7.88 -4.69
N PRO A 22 16.47 6.83 -3.84
CA PRO A 22 16.01 5.50 -4.24
C PRO A 22 14.48 5.38 -4.34
N PHE A 23 13.73 6.38 -3.85
CA PHE A 23 12.26 6.32 -3.77
C PHE A 23 11.62 7.01 -4.98
N ASP A 24 10.73 6.29 -5.68
CA ASP A 24 10.12 6.78 -6.92
C ASP A 24 9.18 7.99 -6.70
N ALA A 25 8.43 8.01 -5.60
CA ALA A 25 7.55 9.14 -5.25
C ALA A 25 8.33 10.44 -5.01
N GLU A 26 9.52 10.37 -4.41
CA GLU A 26 10.39 11.52 -4.20
C GLU A 26 10.99 12.02 -5.51
N ARG A 27 11.32 11.09 -6.42
CA ARG A 27 11.85 11.39 -7.75
C ARG A 27 10.82 12.14 -8.60
N ASP A 28 9.57 11.68 -8.61
CA ASP A 28 8.48 12.30 -9.36
C ASP A 28 8.15 13.70 -8.83
N ASN A 29 8.15 13.88 -7.50
CA ASN A 29 7.97 15.19 -6.87
C ASN A 29 9.13 16.15 -7.21
N ALA A 30 10.38 15.67 -7.17
CA ALA A 30 11.54 16.46 -7.56
C ALA A 30 11.50 16.84 -9.05
N ARG A 31 11.07 15.93 -9.91
CA ARG A 31 10.88 16.18 -11.35
C ARG A 31 9.83 17.26 -11.61
N GLY A 32 8.66 17.16 -11.00
CA GLY A 32 7.60 18.17 -11.14
C GLY A 32 8.05 19.57 -10.69
N LYS A 33 8.85 19.64 -9.62
CA LYS A 33 9.44 20.90 -9.13
C LYS A 33 10.47 21.49 -10.10
N ALA A 34 11.31 20.65 -10.70
CA ALA A 34 12.29 21.09 -11.68
C ALA A 34 11.64 21.55 -12.99
N GLU A 35 10.63 20.84 -13.49
CA GLU A 35 9.86 21.22 -14.68
C GLU A 35 9.11 22.54 -14.48
N ALA A 36 8.50 22.75 -13.32
CA ALA A 36 7.85 24.03 -12.99
C ALA A 36 8.84 25.20 -12.96
N LEU A 37 10.05 24.99 -12.42
CA LEU A 37 11.09 26.01 -12.32
C LEU A 37 11.69 26.36 -13.69
N ALA A 38 11.87 25.36 -14.56
CA ALA A 38 12.27 25.57 -15.96
C ALA A 38 11.19 26.33 -16.74
N SER A 39 9.93 25.89 -16.65
CA SER A 39 8.81 26.52 -17.35
C SER A 39 8.57 27.96 -16.90
N ALA A 40 8.76 28.29 -15.62
CA ALA A 40 8.64 29.65 -15.10
C ALA A 40 9.68 30.61 -15.68
N ALA A 41 10.85 30.09 -16.06
CA ALA A 41 11.91 30.83 -16.75
C ALA A 41 11.79 30.80 -18.28
N GLY A 42 10.76 30.14 -18.83
CA GLY A 42 10.56 29.98 -20.27
C GLY A 42 11.53 29.01 -20.93
N LEU A 43 12.14 28.10 -20.16
CA LEU A 43 13.04 27.06 -20.64
C LEU A 43 12.33 25.70 -20.63
N THR A 44 12.71 24.80 -21.54
CA THR A 44 12.38 23.38 -21.38
C THR A 44 13.23 22.78 -20.25
N PHE A 45 12.81 21.63 -19.74
CA PHE A 45 13.57 20.93 -18.71
C PHE A 45 15.01 20.63 -19.16
N GLU A 46 15.18 20.20 -20.42
CA GLU A 46 16.48 19.88 -21.02
C GLU A 46 17.37 21.13 -21.17
N GLU A 47 16.78 22.25 -21.58
CA GLU A 47 17.49 23.54 -21.67
C GLU A 47 17.94 24.01 -20.28
N ALA A 48 17.08 23.85 -19.26
CA ALA A 48 17.42 24.16 -17.88
C ALA A 48 18.56 23.29 -17.32
N VAL A 49 18.60 21.99 -17.68
CA VAL A 49 19.71 21.08 -17.34
C VAL A 49 21.01 21.55 -18.00
N GLN A 50 20.98 21.92 -19.28
CA GLN A 50 22.17 22.42 -20.00
C GLN A 50 22.71 23.73 -19.40
N VAL A 51 21.81 24.65 -19.02
CA VAL A 51 22.17 25.93 -18.39
C VAL A 51 22.73 25.71 -16.99
N ALA A 52 22.14 24.82 -16.19
CA ALA A 52 22.55 24.56 -14.80
C ALA A 52 23.83 23.73 -14.69
N CYS A 53 24.11 22.82 -15.64
CA CYS A 53 25.27 21.94 -15.61
C CYS A 53 26.51 22.48 -16.37
N GLY A 54 26.38 23.64 -17.03
CA GLY A 54 27.47 24.45 -17.56
C GLY A 54 28.69 23.70 -18.12
N VAL A 55 28.62 23.26 -19.40
CA VAL A 55 29.70 23.18 -20.42
C VAL A 55 29.30 22.23 -21.56
N GLU A 56 29.39 22.77 -22.79
CA GLU A 56 29.61 22.12 -24.09
C GLU A 56 29.20 20.63 -24.28
N CYS A 57 27.95 20.38 -24.67
CA CYS A 57 27.56 19.10 -25.26
C CYS A 57 27.80 19.10 -26.79
N LYS A 58 29.06 19.16 -27.22
CA LYS A 58 29.44 18.52 -28.49
C LYS A 58 29.85 17.10 -28.17
N ASP A 59 29.13 16.16 -28.75
CA ASP A 59 29.44 14.72 -28.77
C ASP A 59 29.33 13.97 -27.44
N MET A 60 28.22 14.14 -26.72
CA MET A 60 27.78 13.09 -25.79
C MET A 60 26.53 12.42 -26.33
N ASN A 61 26.76 11.27 -26.94
CA ASN A 61 25.77 10.24 -27.20
C ASN A 61 25.22 9.81 -25.82
N VAL A 62 24.12 10.43 -25.37
CA VAL A 62 23.50 10.13 -24.07
C VAL A 62 22.77 8.80 -24.18
N SER A 63 23.53 7.70 -24.09
CA SER A 63 22.97 6.41 -23.70
C SER A 63 23.43 6.09 -22.28
N ALA A 64 22.59 6.41 -21.32
CA ALA A 64 22.49 5.64 -20.08
C ALA A 64 21.14 6.01 -19.46
N ALA A 65 20.08 5.43 -20.01
CA ALA A 65 18.90 5.17 -19.21
C ALA A 65 19.39 4.54 -17.90
N THR A 66 18.87 5.02 -16.76
CA THR A 66 18.98 4.33 -15.48
C THR A 66 18.62 2.88 -15.75
N HIS A 67 19.60 1.98 -15.73
CA HIS A 67 19.41 0.60 -16.16
C HIS A 67 18.36 -0.01 -15.25
N ASN A 68 17.12 -0.09 -15.73
CA ASN A 68 16.11 -0.87 -15.03
C ASN A 68 16.65 -2.31 -15.10
N PRO A 69 16.95 -2.97 -13.97
CA PRO A 69 17.55 -4.31 -13.98
C PRO A 69 16.63 -5.35 -14.65
N PHE A 70 15.36 -4.98 -14.91
CA PHE A 70 14.36 -5.76 -15.62
C PHE A 70 14.08 -5.27 -17.05
N GLU A 71 14.78 -4.23 -17.54
CA GLU A 71 14.70 -3.82 -18.94
C GLU A 71 15.19 -4.97 -19.82
N GLY A 72 14.36 -5.40 -20.78
CA GLY A 72 14.61 -6.58 -21.59
C GLY A 72 14.23 -7.91 -20.94
N PHE A 73 13.71 -7.96 -19.70
CA PHE A 73 13.20 -9.21 -19.12
C PHE A 73 12.05 -9.80 -19.96
N ALA A 74 11.10 -8.96 -20.38
CA ALA A 74 9.99 -9.40 -21.23
C ALA A 74 10.47 -9.87 -22.61
N ASP A 75 11.53 -9.25 -23.17
CA ASP A 75 12.15 -9.70 -24.43
C ASP A 75 12.90 -11.03 -24.25
N TRP A 76 13.61 -11.19 -23.14
CA TRP A 76 14.27 -12.44 -22.78
C TRP A 76 13.25 -13.58 -22.58
N MET A 77 12.15 -13.32 -21.87
CA MET A 77 11.05 -14.28 -21.71
C MET A 77 10.38 -14.62 -23.04
N GLU A 78 10.13 -13.64 -23.92
CA GLU A 78 9.58 -13.88 -25.26
C GLU A 78 10.51 -14.74 -26.13
N ALA A 79 11.83 -14.57 -25.99
CA ALA A 79 12.81 -15.39 -26.68
C ALA A 79 12.87 -16.83 -26.13
N GLN A 80 12.68 -17.02 -24.82
CA GLN A 80 12.60 -18.35 -24.19
C GLN A 80 11.26 -19.04 -24.46
N GLU A 81 10.17 -18.28 -24.44
CA GLU A 81 8.80 -18.75 -24.59
C GLU A 81 8.00 -17.82 -25.53
N PRO A 82 7.97 -18.14 -26.83
CA PRO A 82 7.23 -17.35 -27.81
C PRO A 82 5.75 -17.20 -27.44
N GLY A 83 5.25 -15.96 -27.47
CA GLY A 83 3.90 -15.59 -27.04
C GLY A 83 3.78 -15.20 -25.56
N TYR A 84 4.87 -15.20 -24.79
CA TYR A 84 4.87 -14.74 -23.40
C TYR A 84 4.26 -13.35 -23.24
N LYS A 85 4.70 -12.36 -24.03
CA LYS A 85 4.20 -10.99 -23.96
C LYS A 85 2.72 -10.89 -24.28
N ALA A 86 2.27 -11.65 -25.28
CA ALA A 86 0.86 -11.68 -25.68
C ALA A 86 -0.02 -12.28 -24.57
N ARG A 87 0.41 -13.38 -23.94
CA ARG A 87 -0.32 -13.99 -22.82
C ARG A 87 -0.28 -13.13 -21.56
N ALA A 88 0.85 -12.51 -21.25
CA ALA A 88 0.96 -11.59 -20.12
C ALA A 88 0.07 -10.35 -20.30
N ALA A 89 0.04 -9.77 -21.51
CA ALA A 89 -0.87 -8.68 -21.83
C ALA A 89 -2.35 -9.10 -21.72
N GLU A 90 -2.68 -10.31 -22.17
CA GLU A 90 -4.03 -10.86 -22.05
C GLU A 90 -4.43 -11.09 -20.59
N GLU A 91 -3.54 -11.68 -19.79
CA GLU A 91 -3.78 -11.92 -18.38
C GLU A 91 -3.95 -10.61 -17.60
N TYR A 92 -3.12 -9.61 -17.91
CA TYR A 92 -3.22 -8.28 -17.33
C TYR A 92 -4.56 -7.61 -17.69
N ARG A 93 -4.98 -7.70 -18.95
CA ARG A 93 -6.29 -7.21 -19.39
C ARG A 93 -7.43 -7.92 -18.66
N ARG A 94 -7.38 -9.25 -18.60
CA ARG A 94 -8.39 -10.07 -17.89
C ARG A 94 -8.47 -9.69 -16.41
N LYS A 95 -7.33 -9.47 -15.75
CA LYS A 95 -7.29 -9.03 -14.34
C LYS A 95 -7.92 -7.65 -14.18
N GLN A 96 -7.56 -6.68 -15.04
CA GLN A 96 -8.17 -5.36 -15.00
C GLN A 96 -9.69 -5.39 -15.24
N GLU A 97 -10.16 -6.20 -16.19
CA GLU A 97 -11.59 -6.36 -16.46
C GLU A 97 -12.31 -6.99 -15.26
N ALA A 98 -11.70 -7.98 -14.60
CA ALA A 98 -12.22 -8.58 -13.38
C ALA A 98 -12.28 -7.55 -12.22
N ASP A 99 -11.19 -6.83 -11.97
CA ASP A 99 -11.11 -5.81 -10.91
C ASP A 99 -12.13 -4.68 -11.17
N MET A 100 -12.30 -4.24 -12.42
CA MET A 100 -13.30 -3.24 -12.80
C MET A 100 -14.73 -3.74 -12.57
N LYS A 101 -15.02 -5.00 -12.92
CA LYS A 101 -16.32 -5.63 -12.67
C LYS A 101 -16.60 -5.70 -11.17
N GLU A 102 -15.64 -6.16 -10.38
CA GLU A 102 -15.81 -6.28 -8.93
C GLU A 102 -15.99 -4.92 -8.25
N ARG A 103 -15.19 -3.91 -8.63
CA ARG A 103 -15.40 -2.52 -8.19
C ARG A 103 -16.81 -2.03 -8.50
N SER A 104 -17.34 -2.32 -9.70
CA SER A 104 -18.71 -1.91 -10.06
C SER A 104 -19.76 -2.61 -9.19
N GLU A 105 -19.60 -3.91 -8.90
CA GLU A 105 -20.49 -4.66 -8.01
C GLU A 105 -20.43 -4.14 -6.56
N LEU A 106 -19.26 -3.71 -6.10
CA LEU A 106 -19.10 -3.08 -4.78
C LEU A 106 -19.79 -1.71 -4.71
N ILE A 107 -19.66 -0.88 -5.76
CA ILE A 107 -20.38 0.39 -5.84
C ILE A 107 -21.90 0.15 -5.85
N ASP A 108 -22.39 -0.84 -6.60
CA ASP A 108 -23.81 -1.20 -6.61
C ASP A 108 -24.30 -1.68 -5.23
N ARG A 109 -23.45 -2.42 -4.50
CA ARG A 109 -23.76 -2.97 -3.17
C ARG A 109 -23.77 -1.90 -2.06
N TYR A 110 -22.75 -1.05 -2.04
CA TYR A 110 -22.54 -0.06 -0.96
C TYR A 110 -23.11 1.33 -1.31
N GLY A 111 -23.39 1.59 -2.58
CA GLY A 111 -23.96 2.83 -3.10
C GLY A 111 -22.92 3.85 -3.57
N SER A 112 -21.72 3.86 -3.00
CA SER A 112 -20.60 4.69 -3.44
C SER A 112 -19.25 4.12 -3.00
N VAL A 113 -18.17 4.71 -3.51
CA VAL A 113 -16.81 4.34 -3.06
C VAL A 113 -16.63 4.74 -1.60
N GLU A 114 -17.09 5.92 -1.19
CA GLU A 114 -16.98 6.41 0.20
C GLU A 114 -17.67 5.45 1.18
N ALA A 115 -18.81 4.87 0.81
CA ALA A 115 -19.53 3.89 1.63
C ALA A 115 -18.77 2.56 1.80
N VAL A 116 -17.83 2.21 0.90
CA VAL A 116 -16.94 1.04 1.08
C VAL A 116 -15.92 1.29 2.21
N PHE A 117 -15.48 2.54 2.35
CA PHE A 117 -14.51 2.97 3.36
C PHE A 117 -15.15 3.43 4.67
N GLU A 118 -16.47 3.61 4.71
CA GLU A 118 -17.17 3.98 5.95
C GLU A 118 -16.90 2.93 7.06
N PRO A 119 -16.46 3.38 8.25
CA PRO A 119 -16.22 2.47 9.36
C PRO A 119 -17.48 1.72 9.75
N CYS A 120 -17.40 0.40 9.81
CA CYS A 120 -18.48 -0.43 10.31
C CYS A 120 -18.56 -0.39 11.85
N GLU A 121 -19.65 -0.92 12.41
CA GLU A 121 -19.86 -0.98 13.86
C GLU A 121 -18.69 -1.64 14.61
N LYS A 122 -18.11 -2.72 14.06
CA LYS A 122 -16.97 -3.41 14.67
C LYS A 122 -15.71 -2.54 14.70
N GLU A 123 -15.44 -1.79 13.63
CA GLU A 123 -14.29 -0.87 13.56
C GLU A 123 -14.45 0.27 14.58
N VAL A 124 -15.66 0.84 14.66
CA VAL A 124 -15.97 1.88 15.67
C VAL A 124 -15.76 1.36 17.09
N LEU A 125 -16.20 0.13 17.39
CA LEU A 125 -16.02 -0.47 18.71
C LEU A 125 -14.54 -0.77 19.02
N LEU A 126 -13.78 -1.28 18.05
CA LEU A 126 -12.34 -1.51 18.20
C LEU A 126 -11.61 -0.19 18.47
N LYS A 127 -11.89 0.82 17.66
CA LYS A 127 -11.30 2.15 17.77
C LYS A 127 -11.57 2.79 19.13
N GLU A 128 -12.82 2.77 19.60
CA GLU A 128 -13.15 3.33 20.92
C GLU A 128 -12.50 2.52 22.05
N SER A 129 -12.40 1.19 21.92
CA SER A 129 -11.72 0.35 22.92
C SER A 129 -10.23 0.65 23.05
N CYS A 130 -9.55 0.94 21.93
CA CYS A 130 -8.11 1.18 21.88
C CYS A 130 -7.71 2.66 22.06
N LYS A 131 -8.67 3.58 22.04
CA LYS A 131 -8.45 5.04 22.11
C LYS A 131 -7.55 5.51 23.24
N HIS A 132 -7.61 4.86 24.41
CA HIS A 132 -6.80 5.21 25.57
C HIS A 132 -5.34 4.71 25.49
N LEU A 133 -5.04 3.82 24.53
CA LEU A 133 -3.71 3.28 24.22
C LEU A 133 -3.11 3.96 22.98
N ALA A 134 -3.92 4.68 22.21
CA ALA A 134 -3.52 5.29 20.96
C ALA A 134 -2.58 6.48 21.17
N ASN A 135 -1.44 6.45 20.49
CA ASN A 135 -0.54 7.58 20.35
C ASN A 135 -0.78 8.24 19.00
N ILE A 136 -1.21 9.49 19.00
CA ILE A 136 -1.52 10.23 17.78
C ILE A 136 -0.28 10.97 17.31
N ASP A 137 0.10 10.76 16.06
CA ASP A 137 1.12 11.57 15.40
C ASP A 137 0.60 13.01 15.26
N GLU A 138 1.27 13.98 15.89
CA GLU A 138 0.82 15.38 15.89
C GLU A 138 0.95 16.06 14.52
N GLU A 139 1.85 15.58 13.65
CA GLU A 139 2.08 16.17 12.33
C GLU A 139 1.00 15.73 11.33
N TYR A 140 0.60 14.46 11.38
CA TYR A 140 -0.30 13.86 10.39
C TYR A 140 -1.69 13.54 10.94
N GLY A 141 -1.87 13.52 12.26
CA GLY A 141 -3.17 13.30 12.92
C GLY A 141 -3.67 11.86 12.92
N TYR A 142 -2.84 10.88 12.53
CA TYR A 142 -3.20 9.45 12.57
C TYR A 142 -2.66 8.77 13.83
N VAL A 143 -3.19 7.59 14.16
CA VAL A 143 -2.69 6.75 15.26
C VAL A 143 -1.36 6.11 14.83
N SER A 144 -0.25 6.59 15.39
CA SER A 144 1.10 6.10 15.08
C SER A 144 1.38 4.73 15.68
N ASN A 145 0.92 4.48 16.90
CA ASN A 145 1.05 3.22 17.61
C ASN A 145 -0.06 3.04 18.66
N LEU A 146 -0.25 1.80 19.10
CA LEU A 146 -1.09 1.39 20.23
C LEU A 146 -0.18 0.86 21.33
N ASP A 147 0.01 1.62 22.40
CA ASP A 147 0.91 1.26 23.51
C ASP A 147 2.34 0.87 23.05
N GLY A 148 2.87 1.62 22.08
CA GLY A 148 4.19 1.37 21.48
C GLY A 148 4.24 0.29 20.39
N TRP A 149 3.10 -0.34 20.07
CA TRP A 149 2.99 -1.31 18.96
C TRP A 149 2.44 -0.66 17.69
N ASP A 150 3.12 -0.88 16.56
CA ASP A 150 2.81 -0.27 15.26
C ASP A 150 2.91 -1.30 14.12
N ILE A 151 2.79 -0.84 12.88
CA ILE A 151 2.85 -1.71 11.70
C ILE A 151 4.24 -2.33 11.45
N ALA A 152 5.30 -1.72 11.97
CA ALA A 152 6.66 -2.25 11.86
C ALA A 152 6.98 -3.28 12.97
N SER A 153 6.14 -3.34 14.00
CA SER A 153 6.27 -4.26 15.12
C SER A 153 5.93 -5.69 14.70
N LYS A 154 6.57 -6.67 15.34
CA LYS A 154 6.25 -8.08 15.08
C LYS A 154 4.92 -8.46 15.71
N TYR A 155 4.30 -9.50 15.18
CA TYR A 155 3.00 -9.98 15.67
C TYR A 155 3.12 -10.56 17.08
N GLU A 156 4.24 -11.21 17.41
CA GLU A 156 4.48 -11.79 18.73
C GLU A 156 4.70 -10.75 19.83
N ASP A 157 5.00 -9.51 19.45
CA ASP A 157 5.27 -8.39 20.35
C ASP A 157 4.00 -7.58 20.69
N LEU A 158 2.80 -8.06 20.32
CA LEU A 158 1.53 -7.40 20.61
C LEU A 158 1.32 -7.23 22.13
N PRO A 159 1.24 -5.99 22.67
CA PRO A 159 1.10 -5.76 24.10
C PRO A 159 -0.20 -6.34 24.68
N GLU A 160 -0.14 -6.84 25.92
CA GLU A 160 -1.31 -7.41 26.60
C GLU A 160 -2.42 -6.38 26.81
N SER A 161 -2.06 -5.11 26.99
CA SER A 161 -3.01 -3.97 27.05
C SER A 161 -3.85 -3.88 25.78
N VAL A 162 -3.21 -3.93 24.60
CA VAL A 162 -3.86 -3.87 23.29
C VAL A 162 -4.69 -5.13 23.05
N ARG A 163 -4.12 -6.31 23.32
CA ARG A 163 -4.81 -7.61 23.24
C ARG A 163 -6.10 -7.62 24.07
N SER A 164 -6.03 -7.12 25.30
CA SER A 164 -7.18 -7.00 26.17
C SER A 164 -8.20 -6.01 25.62
N ALA A 165 -7.79 -4.82 25.17
CA ALA A 165 -8.69 -3.81 24.62
C ALA A 165 -9.51 -4.35 23.42
N VAL A 166 -8.84 -4.92 22.41
CA VAL A 166 -9.52 -5.45 21.21
C VAL A 166 -10.39 -6.68 21.51
N SER A 167 -10.07 -7.43 22.56
CA SER A 167 -10.88 -8.56 23.02
C SER A 167 -12.15 -8.11 23.75
N HIS A 168 -12.13 -6.94 24.40
CA HIS A 168 -13.29 -6.38 25.10
C HIS A 168 -14.16 -5.46 24.23
N ALA A 169 -13.69 -5.03 23.06
CA ALA A 169 -14.43 -4.20 22.12
C ALA A 169 -15.81 -4.78 21.77
N TYR A 170 -15.86 -6.08 21.48
CA TYR A 170 -17.07 -6.88 21.31
C TYR A 170 -16.74 -8.36 21.53
N LYS A 171 -17.79 -9.18 21.66
CA LYS A 171 -17.66 -10.61 22.00
C LYS A 171 -16.68 -11.33 21.07
N VAL A 172 -15.63 -11.89 21.65
CA VAL A 172 -14.68 -12.79 20.97
C VAL A 172 -15.39 -14.11 20.63
N PRO A 173 -15.25 -14.65 19.42
CA PRO A 173 -15.74 -15.98 19.09
C PRO A 173 -15.12 -17.05 20.02
N SER A 174 -15.93 -18.01 20.46
CA SER A 174 -15.50 -19.06 21.39
C SER A 174 -15.22 -20.40 20.72
N SER A 175 -15.27 -20.46 19.39
CA SER A 175 -14.97 -21.63 18.56
C SER A 175 -13.94 -21.27 17.48
N VAL A 176 -13.27 -22.27 16.93
CA VAL A 176 -12.28 -22.08 15.85
C VAL A 176 -13.00 -21.59 14.60
N GLU A 177 -14.14 -22.20 14.26
CA GLU A 177 -15.02 -21.76 13.16
C GLU A 177 -15.39 -20.28 13.29
N GLY A 178 -15.84 -19.85 14.48
CA GLY A 178 -16.25 -18.46 14.68
C GLY A 178 -15.08 -17.47 14.57
N CYS A 179 -13.87 -17.87 14.99
CA CYS A 179 -12.67 -17.05 14.79
C CYS A 179 -12.32 -16.94 13.30
N TRP A 180 -12.43 -18.05 12.58
CA TRP A 180 -12.17 -18.11 11.14
C TRP A 180 -13.16 -17.28 10.32
N ASP A 181 -14.44 -17.35 10.64
CA ASP A 181 -15.47 -16.51 10.01
C ASP A 181 -15.19 -15.02 10.19
N GLU A 182 -14.71 -14.62 11.38
CA GLU A 182 -14.34 -13.23 11.65
C GLU A 182 -13.08 -12.81 10.88
N LEU A 183 -12.07 -13.69 10.75
CA LEU A 183 -10.92 -13.41 9.88
C LEU A 183 -11.32 -13.26 8.42
N LEU A 184 -12.16 -14.17 7.89
CA LEU A 184 -12.68 -14.06 6.52
C LEU A 184 -13.48 -12.77 6.31
N TYR A 185 -14.20 -12.30 7.33
CA TYR A 185 -14.84 -10.98 7.30
C TYR A 185 -13.82 -9.85 7.11
N TRP A 186 -12.73 -9.83 7.89
CA TRP A 186 -11.69 -8.81 7.80
C TRP A 186 -10.88 -8.89 6.50
N SER A 187 -10.55 -10.09 6.02
CA SER A 187 -9.87 -10.32 4.74
C SER A 187 -10.72 -9.84 3.56
N ARG A 188 -12.03 -10.11 3.58
CA ARG A 188 -12.97 -9.58 2.58
C ARG A 188 -13.01 -8.06 2.61
N LYS A 189 -13.14 -7.44 3.78
CA LYS A 189 -13.11 -5.97 3.91
C LYS A 189 -11.81 -5.36 3.40
N TYR A 190 -10.67 -5.97 3.70
CA TYR A 190 -9.37 -5.59 3.17
C TYR A 190 -9.36 -5.64 1.64
N HIS A 191 -9.79 -6.77 1.07
CA HIS A 191 -9.85 -6.94 -0.38
C HIS A 191 -10.77 -5.90 -1.05
N GLU A 192 -11.97 -5.70 -0.51
CA GLU A 192 -12.93 -4.71 -1.03
C GLU A 192 -12.34 -3.29 -1.05
N ARG A 193 -11.56 -2.89 -0.04
CA ARG A 193 -10.91 -1.56 0.00
C ARG A 193 -9.66 -1.47 -0.85
N THR A 194 -8.82 -2.52 -0.88
CA THR A 194 -7.62 -2.57 -1.74
C THR A 194 -7.94 -2.57 -3.22
N LEU A 195 -9.14 -3.01 -3.60
CA LEU A 195 -9.64 -2.80 -4.94
C LEU A 195 -9.71 -1.32 -5.28
N PHE A 196 -10.06 -0.39 -4.39
CA PHE A 196 -10.12 1.04 -4.70
C PHE A 196 -8.82 1.78 -4.39
N GLU A 197 -8.12 1.40 -3.32
CA GLU A 197 -6.88 2.01 -2.87
C GLU A 197 -5.82 0.92 -2.69
N ARG A 198 -4.91 0.78 -3.66
CA ARG A 198 -3.95 -0.33 -3.71
C ARG A 198 -3.09 -0.44 -2.44
N ASP A 199 -2.73 0.70 -1.88
CA ASP A 199 -1.84 0.81 -0.74
C ASP A 199 -2.63 0.90 0.59
N TYR A 200 -3.91 0.48 0.56
CA TYR A 200 -4.77 0.43 1.74
C TYR A 200 -4.26 -0.58 2.76
N GLU A 201 -4.27 -0.17 4.02
CA GLU A 201 -3.99 -1.01 5.17
C GLU A 201 -5.09 -0.84 6.22
N HIS A 202 -5.36 -1.92 6.95
CA HIS A 202 -6.29 -1.87 8.07
C HIS A 202 -5.76 -0.97 9.19
N GLU A 203 -6.68 -0.38 9.95
CA GLU A 203 -6.32 0.37 11.17
C GLU A 203 -5.67 -0.58 12.21
N LEU A 204 -4.76 -0.06 13.04
CA LEU A 204 -3.95 -0.87 13.97
C LEU A 204 -4.80 -1.75 14.89
N GLU A 205 -5.96 -1.26 15.34
CA GLU A 205 -6.90 -1.99 16.18
C GLU A 205 -7.54 -3.20 15.46
N VAL A 206 -7.75 -3.09 14.14
CA VAL A 206 -8.23 -4.20 13.31
C VAL A 206 -7.12 -5.22 13.11
N ILE A 207 -5.89 -4.77 12.81
CA ILE A 207 -4.73 -5.67 12.69
C ILE A 207 -4.51 -6.43 14.01
N ALA A 208 -4.50 -5.74 15.14
CA ALA A 208 -4.40 -6.35 16.47
C ALA A 208 -5.51 -7.37 16.72
N ARG A 209 -6.75 -7.08 16.31
CA ARG A 209 -7.86 -8.03 16.41
C ARG A 209 -7.62 -9.28 15.56
N THR A 210 -7.10 -9.16 14.34
CA THR A 210 -6.80 -10.32 13.48
C THR A 210 -5.71 -11.22 14.09
N ILE A 211 -4.69 -10.63 14.73
CA ILE A 211 -3.65 -11.40 15.46
C ILE A 211 -4.27 -12.20 16.61
N VAL A 212 -5.18 -11.60 17.39
CA VAL A 212 -5.89 -12.32 18.47
C VAL A 212 -6.71 -13.48 17.93
N LEU A 213 -7.41 -13.31 16.80
CA LEU A 213 -8.19 -14.37 16.18
C LEU A 213 -7.30 -15.51 15.67
N ASP A 214 -6.15 -15.20 15.07
CA ASP A 214 -5.17 -16.19 14.63
C ASP A 214 -4.63 -17.04 15.79
N ASP A 215 -4.26 -16.39 16.91
CA ASP A 215 -3.83 -17.09 18.13
C ASP A 215 -4.94 -18.02 18.66
N LEU A 216 -6.19 -17.58 18.62
CA LEU A 216 -7.33 -18.38 19.07
C LEU A 216 -7.60 -19.59 18.16
N ILE A 217 -7.47 -19.45 16.84
CA ILE A 217 -7.61 -20.57 15.90
C ILE A 217 -6.59 -21.67 16.21
N LEU A 218 -5.38 -21.30 16.62
CA LEU A 218 -4.32 -22.24 16.96
C LEU A 218 -4.47 -22.85 18.36
N THR A 219 -5.05 -22.12 19.32
CA THR A 219 -5.09 -22.51 20.73
C THR A 219 -6.41 -23.11 21.20
N LEU A 220 -7.55 -22.73 20.60
CA LEU A 220 -8.86 -23.26 20.99
C LEU A 220 -8.97 -24.76 20.66
N PRO A 221 -9.65 -25.56 21.50
CA PRO A 221 -9.93 -26.96 21.17
C PRO A 221 -10.90 -27.02 19.99
N ALA A 222 -10.67 -27.98 19.07
CA ALA A 222 -11.63 -28.30 18.04
C ALA A 222 -12.75 -29.15 18.66
N ASN A 223 -13.97 -28.62 18.72
CA ASN A 223 -15.13 -29.29 19.32
C ASN A 223 -16.01 -29.99 18.28
N CYS A 224 -15.83 -29.67 17.00
CA CYS A 224 -16.52 -30.27 15.87
C CYS A 224 -15.61 -30.42 14.64
N PRO A 225 -16.01 -31.19 13.61
CA PRO A 225 -15.27 -31.29 12.35
C PRO A 225 -15.06 -29.94 11.65
N GLU A 226 -16.01 -29.01 11.76
CA GLU A 226 -15.94 -27.68 11.17
C GLU A 226 -14.76 -26.86 11.72
N ASP A 227 -14.48 -26.96 13.03
CA ASP A 227 -13.28 -26.36 13.65
C ASP A 227 -11.98 -26.92 13.04
N VAL A 228 -11.95 -28.22 12.71
CA VAL A 228 -10.78 -28.86 12.07
C VAL A 228 -10.60 -28.34 10.65
N PHE A 229 -11.69 -28.24 9.88
CA PHE A 229 -11.64 -27.69 8.53
C PHE A 229 -11.23 -26.22 8.50
N ALA A 230 -11.75 -25.41 9.43
CA ALA A 230 -11.37 -24.01 9.58
C ALA A 230 -9.87 -23.86 9.84
N ARG A 231 -9.30 -24.70 10.73
CA ARG A 231 -7.86 -24.70 11.00
C ARG A 231 -7.03 -25.15 9.80
N LEU A 232 -7.48 -26.16 9.05
CA LEU A 232 -6.80 -26.62 7.84
C LEU A 232 -6.81 -25.54 6.75
N ALA A 233 -7.96 -24.89 6.53
CA ALA A 233 -8.08 -23.77 5.58
C ALA A 233 -7.12 -22.63 5.94
N ARG A 234 -7.02 -22.29 7.24
CA ARG A 234 -6.04 -21.29 7.70
C ARG A 234 -4.59 -21.67 7.39
N PHE A 235 -4.24 -22.96 7.49
CA PHE A 235 -2.90 -23.45 7.14
C PHE A 235 -2.64 -23.41 5.63
N GLU A 236 -3.64 -23.69 4.81
CA GLU A 236 -3.54 -23.57 3.34
C GLU A 236 -3.30 -22.11 2.93
N ASP A 237 -3.95 -21.15 3.60
CA ASP A 237 -3.71 -19.72 3.36
C ASP A 237 -2.31 -19.24 3.80
N LEU A 238 -1.56 -20.03 4.57
CA LEU A 238 -0.16 -19.73 4.94
C LEU A 238 0.88 -20.28 3.94
N LEU A 239 0.48 -21.17 3.03
CA LEU A 239 1.37 -21.87 2.09
C LEU A 239 1.43 -21.18 0.73
#